data_AF-A0A661ZTM2-F1
#
_entry.id   AF-A0A661ZTM2-F1
#
_cell.length_a   1.000
_cell.length_b   1.000
_cell.length_c   1.000
_cell.angle_alpha   90.00
_cell.angle_beta   90.00
_cell.angle_gamma   90.00
#
_symmetry.space_group_name_H-M   'P 1'
#
loop_
_entity.id
_entity.type
_entity.pdbx_description
1 polymer ?
#
loop_
_entity_poly.entity_id
_entity_poly.type
_entity_poly.pdbx_seq_one_letter_code
_entity_poly.pdbx_strand_id
1 'polypeptide(L)'
;MAEKQRTLKAPISFKGKGLHTGVEVNMTFLPAPDSHGYIFKRTDLPGQPLINALAENVVETTRGTVLEENGARVSTIEHVLASFVGMGIDNVLVEVDGPEAPILDGSARDFAEAIDKTGAVDQTTDRKYFILKEKVEYYDEENGIHIIAYPDK
;
A
#
# COMPACT_ATOMS: atom_id res chain seq x y z
N MET A 1 21.17 -3.32 -16.98
CA MET A 1 20.13 -2.34 -17.35
C MET A 1 19.37 -1.99 -16.09
N ALA A 2 18.90 -0.75 -15.92
CA ALA A 2 18.08 -0.40 -14.78
C ALA A 2 16.79 -1.25 -14.80
N GLU A 3 16.35 -1.73 -13.64
CA GLU A 3 15.06 -2.42 -13.51
C GLU A 3 13.94 -1.45 -13.87
N LYS A 4 12.92 -1.91 -14.59
CA LYS A 4 11.77 -1.09 -14.95
C LYS A 4 10.73 -1.08 -13.84
N GLN A 5 9.99 0.02 -13.72
CA GLN A 5 8.78 0.03 -12.90
C GLN A 5 7.80 -1.04 -13.38
N ARG A 6 6.96 -1.55 -12.47
CA ARG A 6 5.99 -2.59 -12.79
C ARG A 6 4.59 -2.21 -12.31
N THR A 7 3.59 -2.62 -13.08
CA THR A 7 2.17 -2.55 -12.69
C THR A 7 1.49 -3.88 -12.96
N LEU A 8 0.24 -4.04 -12.50
CA LEU A 8 -0.55 -5.26 -12.70
C LEU A 8 -0.89 -5.46 -14.19
N LYS A 9 -0.99 -6.72 -14.63
CA LYS A 9 -1.47 -7.05 -15.99
C LYS A 9 -2.96 -6.76 -16.19
N ALA A 10 -3.74 -6.94 -15.13
CA ALA A 10 -5.19 -6.80 -15.14
C ALA A 10 -5.70 -6.42 -13.74
N PRO A 11 -6.95 -5.92 -13.62
CA PRO A 11 -7.60 -5.69 -12.33
C PRO A 11 -7.74 -6.93 -11.46
N ILE A 12 -7.65 -6.75 -10.14
CA ILE A 12 -7.84 -7.80 -9.12
C ILE A 12 -8.81 -7.29 -8.07
N SER A 13 -9.86 -8.04 -7.74
CA SER A 13 -10.84 -7.64 -6.73
C SER A 13 -10.90 -8.58 -5.54
N PHE A 14 -11.11 -8.00 -4.36
CA PHE A 14 -11.25 -8.67 -3.07
C PHE A 14 -12.53 -8.20 -2.41
N LYS A 15 -13.15 -9.11 -1.67
CA LYS A 15 -14.30 -8.82 -0.83
C LYS A 15 -14.08 -9.42 0.54
N GLY A 16 -14.24 -8.61 1.58
CA GLY A 16 -14.03 -9.06 2.96
C GLY A 16 -14.52 -8.03 3.96
N LYS A 17 -14.30 -8.30 5.25
CA LYS A 17 -14.61 -7.35 6.33
C LYS A 17 -13.36 -6.61 6.75
N GLY A 18 -13.49 -5.35 7.16
CA GLY A 18 -12.46 -4.66 7.92
C GLY A 18 -12.24 -5.34 9.29
N LEU A 19 -11.01 -5.39 9.77
CA LEU A 19 -10.66 -6.03 11.05
C LEU A 19 -11.26 -5.27 12.23
N HIS A 20 -11.13 -3.95 12.23
CA HIS A 20 -11.53 -3.11 13.37
C HIS A 20 -12.95 -2.57 13.22
N THR A 21 -13.36 -2.27 11.99
CA THR A 21 -14.67 -1.70 11.70
C THR A 21 -15.76 -2.77 11.54
N GLY A 22 -15.40 -3.99 11.11
CA GLY A 22 -16.34 -5.05 10.79
C GLY A 22 -17.20 -4.80 9.55
N VAL A 23 -16.99 -3.66 8.87
CA VAL A 23 -17.71 -3.25 7.66
C VAL A 23 -17.32 -4.15 6.50
N GLU A 24 -18.29 -4.56 5.69
CA GLU A 24 -18.04 -5.30 4.46
C GLU A 24 -17.53 -4.34 3.39
N VAL A 25 -16.40 -4.68 2.77
CA VAL A 25 -15.64 -3.83 1.85
C VAL A 25 -15.32 -4.61 0.59
N ASN A 26 -15.50 -3.98 -0.56
CA ASN A 26 -14.95 -4.38 -1.84
C ASN A 26 -13.73 -3.50 -2.14
N MET A 27 -12.62 -4.16 -2.49
CA MET A 27 -11.37 -3.51 -2.83
C MET A 27 -10.88 -4.03 -4.17
N THR A 28 -10.46 -3.14 -5.07
CA THR A 28 -9.94 -3.50 -6.38
C THR A 28 -8.59 -2.85 -6.64
N PHE A 29 -7.60 -3.66 -7.00
CA PHE A 29 -6.30 -3.19 -7.48
C PHE A 29 -6.37 -3.05 -9.00
N LEU A 30 -6.03 -1.87 -9.51
CA LEU A 30 -6.05 -1.53 -10.92
C LEU A 30 -4.62 -1.27 -11.41
N PRO A 31 -4.28 -1.69 -12.66
CA PRO A 31 -3.07 -1.22 -13.32
C PRO A 31 -3.02 0.31 -13.36
N ALA A 32 -1.83 0.88 -13.20
CA ALA A 32 -1.64 2.32 -13.14
C ALA A 32 -0.44 2.77 -14.00
N PRO A 33 -0.45 4.01 -14.53
CA PRO A 33 0.59 4.50 -15.41
C PRO A 33 1.94 4.68 -14.70
N ASP A 34 2.98 4.97 -15.49
CA ASP A 34 4.34 5.18 -14.97
C ASP A 34 4.37 6.30 -13.93
N SER A 35 5.15 6.10 -12.88
CA SER A 35 5.32 7.05 -11.77
C SER A 35 4.03 7.42 -11.02
N HIS A 36 3.00 6.56 -11.08
CA HIS A 36 1.77 6.72 -10.31
C HIS A 36 1.98 6.44 -8.81
N GLY A 37 2.85 5.49 -8.46
CA GLY A 37 2.99 5.01 -7.09
C GLY A 37 1.79 4.19 -6.62
N TYR A 38 1.58 4.12 -5.30
CA TYR A 38 0.40 3.50 -4.70
C TYR A 38 -0.59 4.58 -4.27
N ILE A 39 -1.78 4.58 -4.87
CA ILE A 39 -2.83 5.55 -4.56
C ILE A 39 -4.10 4.80 -4.18
N PHE A 40 -4.68 5.16 -3.05
CA PHE A 40 -6.01 4.68 -2.64
C PHE A 40 -7.09 5.66 -3.11
N LYS A 41 -8.23 5.13 -3.53
CA LYS A 41 -9.39 5.89 -3.97
C LYS A 41 -10.62 5.43 -3.21
N ARG A 42 -11.21 6.31 -2.42
CA ARG A 42 -12.43 6.05 -1.64
C ARG A 42 -13.67 6.18 -2.52
N THR A 43 -14.08 5.09 -3.17
CA THR A 43 -15.15 5.10 -4.19
C THR A 43 -16.54 5.30 -3.60
N ASP A 44 -16.71 5.06 -2.30
CA ASP A 44 -17.95 5.26 -1.56
C ASP A 44 -18.22 6.73 -1.19
N LEU A 45 -17.20 7.59 -1.24
CA LEU A 45 -17.33 9.00 -0.88
C LEU A 45 -17.63 9.90 -2.09
N PRO A 46 -18.40 10.98 -1.92
CA PRO A 46 -18.61 11.99 -2.95
C PRO A 46 -17.28 12.54 -3.48
N GLY A 47 -17.14 12.64 -4.81
CA GLY A 47 -15.91 13.10 -5.45
C GLY A 47 -14.79 12.06 -5.51
N GLN A 48 -14.97 10.87 -4.90
CA GLN A 48 -14.03 9.75 -4.94
C GLN A 48 -12.57 10.16 -4.67
N PRO A 49 -12.30 10.78 -3.50
CA PRO A 49 -11.01 11.36 -3.19
C PRO A 49 -9.89 10.33 -3.25
N LEU A 50 -8.73 10.81 -3.69
CA LEU A 50 -7.48 10.05 -3.78
C LEU A 50 -6.64 10.29 -2.53
N ILE A 51 -5.91 9.26 -2.10
CA ILE A 51 -5.00 9.27 -0.96
C ILE A 51 -3.70 8.61 -1.40
N ASN A 52 -2.62 9.39 -1.50
CA ASN A 52 -1.29 8.90 -1.82
C ASN A 52 -0.73 8.12 -0.63
N ALA A 53 -0.23 6.90 -0.85
CA ALA A 53 0.38 6.09 0.20
C ALA A 53 1.82 6.53 0.47
N LEU A 54 1.95 7.74 1.02
CA LEU A 54 3.21 8.37 1.41
C LEU A 54 3.28 8.46 2.94
N ALA A 55 4.51 8.41 3.47
CA ALA A 55 4.74 8.49 4.92
C ALA A 55 4.17 9.79 5.53
N GLU A 56 4.17 10.90 4.78
CA GLU A 56 3.61 12.19 5.19
C GLU A 56 2.08 12.18 5.37
N ASN A 57 1.39 11.23 4.75
CA ASN A 57 -0.07 11.07 4.86
C ASN A 57 -0.47 10.09 5.97
N VAL A 58 0.48 9.50 6.70
CA VAL A 58 0.17 8.64 7.84
C VAL A 58 -0.25 9.51 9.04
N VAL A 59 -1.50 9.35 9.48
CA VAL A 59 -2.07 10.14 10.58
C VAL A 59 -2.28 9.36 11.87
N GLU A 60 -2.32 8.03 11.79
CA GLU A 60 -2.48 7.16 12.95
C GLU A 60 -1.80 5.81 12.71
N THR A 61 -1.19 5.27 13.77
CA THR A 61 -0.49 3.97 13.77
C THR A 61 -1.04 3.01 14.83
N THR A 62 -2.05 3.43 15.61
CA THR A 62 -2.66 2.61 16.66
C THR A 62 -3.46 1.47 16.03
N ARG A 63 -2.98 0.23 16.20
CA ARG A 63 -3.62 -1.01 15.70
C ARG A 63 -3.69 -1.13 14.16
N GLY A 64 -2.96 -0.29 13.43
CA GLY A 64 -2.80 -0.37 11.98
C GLY A 64 -2.34 0.97 11.40
N THR A 65 -1.95 0.98 10.13
CA THR A 65 -1.54 2.21 9.43
C THR A 65 -2.77 2.87 8.83
N VAL A 66 -2.98 4.15 9.17
CA VAL A 66 -4.08 4.96 8.66
C VAL A 66 -3.53 6.10 7.82
N LEU A 67 -3.97 6.17 6.57
CA LEU A 67 -3.67 7.28 5.67
C LEU A 67 -4.82 8.29 5.67
N GLU A 68 -4.50 9.57 5.61
CA GLU A 68 -5.44 10.66 5.36
C GLU A 68 -4.91 11.62 4.31
N GLU A 69 -5.73 11.93 3.32
CA GLU A 69 -5.48 13.01 2.37
C GLU A 69 -6.81 13.45 1.75
N ASN A 70 -6.90 14.69 1.29
CA ASN A 70 -8.08 15.19 0.57
C ASN A 70 -9.42 14.99 1.32
N GLY A 71 -9.37 15.03 2.66
CA GLY A 71 -10.54 14.86 3.53
C GLY A 71 -11.08 13.43 3.63
N ALA A 72 -10.31 12.44 3.16
CA ALA A 72 -10.67 11.02 3.24
C ALA A 72 -9.59 10.22 3.96
N ARG A 73 -10.02 9.12 4.59
CA ARG A 73 -9.15 8.20 5.33
C ARG A 73 -9.28 6.78 4.82
N VAL A 74 -8.22 5.99 4.95
CA VAL A 74 -8.27 4.53 4.80
C VAL A 74 -7.32 3.89 5.81
N SER A 75 -7.80 2.88 6.54
CA SER A 75 -7.05 2.20 7.59
C SER A 75 -6.65 0.77 7.20
N THR A 76 -5.69 0.22 7.96
CA THR A 76 -5.22 -1.17 7.87
C THR A 76 -4.61 -1.50 6.50
N ILE A 77 -3.89 -0.52 5.92
CA ILE A 77 -3.31 -0.60 4.57
C ILE A 77 -1.98 -1.36 4.50
N GLU A 78 -1.36 -1.67 5.64
CA GLU A 78 -0.02 -2.25 5.76
C GLU A 78 0.14 -3.59 5.03
N HIS A 79 -0.84 -4.50 5.09
CA HIS A 79 -0.75 -5.80 4.40
C HIS A 79 -0.92 -5.68 2.89
N VAL A 80 -1.75 -4.72 2.44
CA VAL A 80 -1.90 -4.38 1.03
C VAL A 80 -0.56 -3.86 0.49
N LEU A 81 0.05 -2.87 1.16
CA LEU A 81 1.34 -2.31 0.76
C LEU A 81 2.47 -3.36 0.82
N ALA A 82 2.49 -4.21 1.85
CA ALA A 82 3.47 -5.29 1.96
C ALA A 82 3.39 -6.24 0.77
N SER A 83 2.18 -6.54 0.27
CA SER A 83 2.00 -7.37 -0.92
C SER A 83 2.56 -6.72 -2.18
N PHE A 84 2.36 -5.42 -2.38
CA PHE A 84 2.89 -4.70 -3.54
C PHE A 84 4.41 -4.67 -3.55
N VAL A 85 5.02 -4.31 -2.42
CA VAL A 85 6.47 -4.26 -2.28
C VAL A 85 7.07 -5.66 -2.43
N GLY A 86 6.50 -6.66 -1.75
CA GLY A 86 6.96 -8.04 -1.81
C GLY A 86 6.87 -8.67 -3.20
N MET A 87 5.88 -8.26 -4.00
CA MET A 87 5.69 -8.74 -5.38
C MET A 87 6.38 -7.88 -6.44
N GLY A 88 7.07 -6.81 -6.02
CA GLY A 88 7.77 -5.89 -6.92
C GLY A 88 6.83 -5.17 -7.88
N ILE A 89 5.71 -4.66 -7.36
CA ILE A 89 4.79 -3.76 -8.08
C ILE A 89 5.08 -2.33 -7.63
N ASP A 90 5.15 -1.38 -8.55
CA ASP A 90 5.47 0.03 -8.26
C ASP A 90 4.26 0.95 -8.41
N ASN A 91 3.35 0.64 -9.34
CA ASN A 91 2.25 1.51 -9.71
C ASN A 91 0.92 0.76 -9.60
N VAL A 92 0.04 1.18 -8.68
CA VAL A 92 -1.31 0.60 -8.47
C VAL A 92 -2.28 1.68 -8.01
N LEU A 93 -3.46 1.71 -8.63
CA LEU A 93 -4.62 2.40 -8.08
C LEU A 93 -5.47 1.40 -7.30
N VAL A 94 -5.68 1.65 -6.01
CA VAL A 94 -6.48 0.81 -5.11
C VAL A 94 -7.83 1.49 -4.90
N GLU A 95 -8.87 0.99 -5.54
CA GLU A 95 -10.24 1.41 -5.26
C GLU A 95 -10.77 0.66 -4.04
N VAL A 96 -11.40 1.37 -3.11
CA VAL A 96 -11.98 0.80 -1.89
C VAL A 96 -13.26 1.53 -1.52
N ASP A 97 -14.33 0.78 -1.27
CA ASP A 97 -15.68 1.31 -0.97
C ASP A 97 -15.99 1.35 0.54
N GLY A 98 -14.95 1.34 1.37
CA GLY A 98 -15.08 1.37 2.82
C GLY A 98 -13.90 2.06 3.51
N PRO A 99 -14.02 2.28 4.83
CA PRO A 99 -13.02 3.02 5.59
C PRO A 99 -11.73 2.23 5.88
N GLU A 100 -11.72 0.92 5.63
CA GLU A 100 -10.67 0.00 6.04
C GLU A 100 -10.42 -1.04 4.94
N ALA A 101 -9.18 -1.47 4.77
CA ALA A 101 -8.88 -2.61 3.90
C ALA A 101 -9.52 -3.91 4.42
N PRO A 102 -9.96 -4.83 3.54
CA PRO A 102 -10.48 -6.12 3.99
C PRO A 102 -9.36 -6.93 4.64
N ILE A 103 -9.63 -7.52 5.81
CA ILE A 103 -8.61 -8.26 6.58
C ILE A 103 -8.23 -9.59 5.94
N LEU A 104 -9.16 -10.20 5.20
CA LEU A 104 -9.02 -11.54 4.61
C LEU A 104 -8.55 -12.57 5.65
N ASP A 105 -7.42 -13.24 5.42
CA ASP A 105 -6.81 -14.20 6.36
C ASP A 105 -5.96 -13.54 7.47
N GLY A 106 -5.84 -12.21 7.47
CA GLY A 106 -5.02 -11.44 8.40
C GLY A 106 -3.55 -11.31 8.00
N SER A 107 -3.17 -11.76 6.80
CA SER A 107 -1.81 -11.65 6.25
C SER A 107 -1.82 -10.95 4.88
N ALA A 108 -0.64 -10.84 4.26
CA ALA A 108 -0.50 -10.36 2.88
C ALA A 108 -0.68 -11.47 1.84
N ARG A 109 -0.89 -12.73 2.26
CA ARG A 109 -0.85 -13.91 1.38
C ARG A 109 -1.89 -13.84 0.27
N ASP A 110 -3.14 -13.58 0.60
CA ASP A 110 -4.23 -13.56 -0.38
C ASP A 110 -4.02 -12.48 -1.46
N PHE A 111 -3.51 -11.32 -1.05
CA PHE A 111 -3.14 -10.25 -1.97
C PHE A 111 -1.97 -10.67 -2.87
N ALA A 112 -0.90 -11.21 -2.28
CA ALA A 112 0.30 -11.64 -3.01
C ALA A 112 0.00 -12.77 -4.01
N GLU A 113 -0.77 -13.78 -3.60
CA GLU A 113 -1.18 -14.88 -4.48
C GLU A 113 -2.01 -14.38 -5.67
N ALA A 114 -2.89 -13.40 -5.45
CA ALA A 114 -3.69 -12.85 -6.53
C ALA A 114 -2.84 -12.01 -7.50
N ILE A 115 -1.86 -11.26 -7.00
CA ILE A 115 -0.87 -10.53 -7.81
C ILE A 115 -0.03 -11.52 -8.62
N ASP A 116 0.44 -12.61 -8.02
CA ASP A 116 1.22 -13.65 -8.71
C ASP A 116 0.43 -14.30 -9.84
N LYS A 117 -0.81 -14.73 -9.54
CA LYS A 117 -1.73 -15.34 -10.53
C LYS A 117 -2.06 -14.41 -11.68
N THR A 118 -2.24 -13.12 -11.41
CA THR A 118 -2.54 -12.09 -12.42
C THR A 118 -1.30 -11.72 -13.24
N GLY A 119 -0.15 -11.69 -12.56
CA GLY A 119 1.13 -11.24 -13.09
C GLY A 119 1.23 -9.72 -13.24
N ALA A 120 2.45 -9.29 -13.55
CA ALA A 120 2.81 -7.88 -13.72
C ALA A 120 3.44 -7.61 -15.09
N VAL A 121 3.36 -6.37 -15.54
CA VAL A 121 4.03 -5.87 -16.75
C VAL A 121 5.07 -4.83 -16.40
N ASP A 122 6.18 -4.87 -17.11
CA ASP A 122 7.20 -3.83 -17.05
C ASP A 122 6.71 -2.58 -17.78
N GLN A 123 7.09 -1.43 -17.24
CA GLN A 123 6.77 -0.12 -17.75
C GLN A 123 8.00 0.52 -18.41
N THR A 124 7.85 1.74 -18.93
CA THR A 124 8.94 2.40 -19.66
C THR A 124 9.95 3.06 -18.73
N THR A 125 9.47 3.54 -17.57
CA THR A 125 10.24 4.26 -16.57
C THR A 125 11.12 3.33 -15.74
N ASP A 126 12.35 3.76 -15.47
CA ASP A 126 13.25 3.04 -14.58
C ASP A 126 12.75 3.10 -13.13
N ARG A 127 12.83 1.97 -12.44
CA ARG A 127 12.50 1.83 -11.03
C ARG A 127 13.48 2.64 -10.19
N LYS A 128 12.94 3.40 -9.23
CA LYS A 128 13.74 4.22 -8.32
C LYS A 128 13.85 3.51 -6.99
N TYR A 129 15.09 3.39 -6.51
CA TYR A 129 15.40 2.79 -5.23
C TYR A 129 15.85 3.86 -4.24
N PHE A 130 15.32 3.79 -3.03
CA PHE A 130 15.88 4.54 -1.91
C PHE A 130 17.08 3.77 -1.36
N ILE A 131 18.29 4.29 -1.56
CA ILE A 131 19.52 3.70 -1.05
C ILE A 131 19.90 4.40 0.24
N LEU A 132 19.84 3.65 1.34
CA LEU A 132 20.27 4.13 2.63
C LEU A 132 21.80 4.21 2.66
N LYS A 133 22.36 5.42 2.72
CA LYS A 133 23.82 5.64 2.66
C LYS A 133 24.50 5.56 4.01
N GLU A 134 23.77 5.87 5.08
CA GLU A 134 24.29 5.96 6.44
C GLU A 134 23.26 5.38 7.42
N LYS A 135 23.72 4.97 8.61
CA LYS A 135 22.84 4.48 9.68
C LYS A 135 21.81 5.55 10.03
N VAL A 136 20.53 5.18 10.07
CA VAL A 136 19.45 6.01 10.61
C VAL A 136 18.86 5.29 11.81
N GLU A 137 18.75 6.00 12.92
CA GLU A 137 18.21 5.46 14.17
C GLU A 137 17.19 6.43 14.76
N TYR A 138 16.14 5.86 15.35
CA TYR A 138 15.10 6.58 16.05
C TYR A 138 14.81 5.86 17.37
N TYR A 139 14.82 6.63 18.46
CA TYR A 139 14.51 6.15 19.80
C TYR A 139 13.31 6.93 20.33
N ASP A 140 12.32 6.21 20.83
CA ASP A 140 11.24 6.73 21.66
C ASP A 140 11.48 6.20 23.08
N GLU A 141 12.03 7.06 23.93
CA GLU A 141 12.38 6.72 25.31
C GLU A 141 11.15 6.43 26.17
N GLU A 142 10.02 7.08 25.89
CA GLU A 142 8.80 6.95 26.67
C GLU A 142 8.19 5.55 26.50
N ASN A 143 8.15 5.07 25.26
CA ASN A 143 7.61 3.75 24.93
C ASN A 143 8.67 2.64 24.85
N GLY A 144 9.96 2.99 25.02
CA GLY A 144 11.08 2.06 24.93
C GLY A 144 11.27 1.47 23.52
N ILE A 145 10.90 2.20 22.48
CA ILE A 145 10.98 1.75 21.08
C ILE A 145 12.31 2.21 20.47
N HIS A 146 12.98 1.30 19.76
CA HIS A 146 14.18 1.62 18.98
C HIS A 146 14.03 1.04 17.58
N ILE A 147 14.03 1.92 16.58
CA ILE A 147 14.02 1.58 15.16
C ILE A 147 15.37 1.96 14.57
N ILE A 148 15.99 1.03 13.87
CA ILE A 148 17.29 1.23 13.24
C ILE A 148 17.32 0.67 11.84
N ALA A 149 17.86 1.44 10.93
CA ALA A 149 18.11 1.05 9.55
C ALA A 149 19.62 1.19 9.26
N TYR A 150 20.22 0.13 8.75
CA TYR A 150 21.62 0.09 8.35
C TYR A 150 21.73 0.05 6.83
N PRO A 151 22.72 0.74 6.23
CA PRO A 151 23.09 0.51 4.85
C PRO A 151 23.42 -0.97 4.63
N ASP A 152 22.80 -1.58 3.61
CA ASP A 152 23.27 -2.86 3.08
C ASP A 152 24.37 -2.58 2.04
N LYS A 153 25.38 -3.44 1.97
CA LYS A 153 26.60 -3.22 1.19
C LYS A 153 26.39 -3.34 -0.31
#